data_AF-A0A060C3W8-F1
#
_entry.id   AF-A0A060C3W8-F1
#
_cell.length_a   1.000
_cell.length_b   1.000
_cell.length_c   1.000
_cell.angle_alpha   90.00
_cell.angle_beta   90.00
_cell.angle_gamma   90.00
#
_symmetry.space_group_name_H-M   'P 1'
#
loop_
_entity.id
_entity.type
_entity.pdbx_description
1 polymer ?
#
loop_
_entity_poly.entity_id
_entity_poly.type
_entity_poly.pdbx_seq_one_letter_code
_entity_poly.pdbx_strand_id
1 'polypeptide(L)'
;HIRITVPGNSPESGEAPSPVLDSQGQLNGQAQAFARQLAAQQNLPLADVVQLLSQARYSATAVRLIAPPPGRKVLPSWTAYRSRFVEPRRIRWGIEFAQENQAALQQAEQRYGVPAAVMTAIIGVETAYGRNAGNIRALDSLATLAFDYPDPQRTRRIDMFRRELGDFIAL
;
A
#
# COMPACT_ATOMS: atom_id res chain seq x y z
N HIS A 1 16.13 -29.47 -24.24
CA HIS A 1 16.66 -29.38 -22.86
C HIS A 1 17.60 -28.19 -22.76
N ILE A 2 17.17 -27.10 -22.11
CA ILE A 2 18.06 -26.01 -21.70
C ILE A 2 17.64 -25.67 -20.26
N ARG A 3 18.45 -26.10 -19.28
CA ARG A 3 18.31 -25.68 -17.87
C ARG A 3 19.00 -24.33 -17.73
N ILE A 4 18.23 -23.29 -17.45
CA ILE A 4 18.78 -22.04 -16.94
C ILE A 4 18.91 -22.22 -15.42
N THR A 5 20.14 -22.44 -14.97
CA THR A 5 20.49 -22.44 -13.55
C THR A 5 20.51 -20.99 -13.08
N VAL A 6 19.53 -20.61 -12.27
CA VAL A 6 19.58 -19.36 -11.50
C VAL A 6 20.49 -19.63 -10.29
N PRO A 7 21.58 -18.89 -10.06
CA PRO A 7 22.39 -19.10 -8.87
C PRO A 7 21.56 -18.70 -7.65
N GLY A 8 21.30 -19.68 -6.79
CA GLY A 8 20.71 -19.49 -5.49
C GLY A 8 21.67 -18.69 -4.62
N ASN A 9 21.25 -17.49 -4.23
CA ASN A 9 21.84 -16.78 -3.12
C ASN A 9 20.80 -16.82 -1.99
N SER A 10 20.94 -17.78 -1.09
CA SER A 10 20.19 -17.79 0.17
C SER A 10 20.82 -16.73 1.07
N PRO A 11 20.09 -15.69 1.53
CA PRO A 11 20.64 -14.82 2.54
C PRO A 11 20.61 -15.53 3.90
N GLU A 12 21.79 -15.88 4.41
CA GLU A 12 22.02 -16.16 5.81
C GLU A 12 21.88 -14.87 6.62
N SER A 13 20.65 -14.56 7.02
CA SER A 13 20.25 -13.73 8.16
C SER A 13 18.73 -13.64 8.08
N GLY A 14 18.02 -13.81 9.19
CA GLY A 14 16.54 -13.83 9.23
C GLY A 14 15.88 -12.48 8.90
N GLU A 15 16.54 -11.60 8.16
CA GLU A 15 16.05 -10.29 7.75
C GLU A 15 15.47 -10.39 6.33
N ALA A 16 14.23 -9.93 6.17
CA ALA A 16 13.56 -9.95 4.87
C ALA A 16 14.38 -9.17 3.84
N PRO A 17 14.49 -9.65 2.58
CA PRO A 17 15.23 -8.95 1.54
C PRO A 17 14.69 -7.54 1.35
N SER A 18 15.52 -6.60 0.89
CA SER A 18 15.05 -5.24 0.59
C SER A 18 14.69 -5.10 -0.89
N PRO A 19 13.58 -4.43 -1.25
CA PRO A 19 13.24 -4.16 -2.64
C PRO A 19 14.12 -3.07 -3.27
N VAL A 20 14.89 -2.33 -2.47
CA VAL A 20 15.64 -1.14 -2.90
C VAL A 20 17.14 -1.22 -2.69
N LEU A 21 17.63 -2.18 -1.91
CA LEU A 21 19.07 -2.35 -1.66
C LEU A 21 19.70 -3.38 -2.60
N ASP A 22 20.99 -3.18 -2.90
CA ASP A 22 21.85 -4.14 -3.57
C ASP A 22 22.57 -5.07 -2.58
N SER A 23 23.47 -5.92 -3.07
CA SER A 23 24.23 -6.86 -2.24
C SER A 23 25.23 -6.21 -1.29
N GLN A 24 25.51 -4.91 -1.45
CA GLN A 24 26.40 -4.12 -0.59
C GLN A 24 25.61 -3.34 0.47
N GLY A 25 24.27 -3.46 0.49
CA GLY A 25 23.41 -2.71 1.38
C GLY A 25 23.26 -1.23 0.98
N GLN A 26 23.60 -0.88 -0.26
CA GLN A 26 23.39 0.46 -0.83
C GLN A 26 22.12 0.46 -1.68
N LEU A 27 21.54 1.64 -1.95
CA LEU A 27 20.41 1.70 -2.89
C LEU A 27 20.84 1.21 -4.26
N ASN A 28 20.05 0.31 -4.84
CA ASN A 28 20.25 -0.14 -6.20
C ASN A 28 20.09 1.02 -7.20
N GLY A 29 20.58 0.85 -8.43
CA GLY A 29 20.63 1.95 -9.41
C GLY A 29 19.27 2.61 -9.69
N GLN A 30 18.17 1.86 -9.68
CA GLN A 30 16.84 2.41 -9.90
C GLN A 30 16.36 3.24 -8.69
N ALA A 31 16.54 2.71 -7.48
CA ALA A 31 16.18 3.40 -6.24
C ALA A 31 17.04 4.65 -6.02
N GLN A 32 18.33 4.59 -6.34
CA GLN A 32 19.24 5.74 -6.25
C GLN A 32 18.85 6.87 -7.24
N ALA A 33 18.46 6.51 -8.47
CA ALA A 33 17.97 7.48 -9.46
C ALA A 33 16.66 8.12 -9.00
N PHE A 34 15.72 7.31 -8.49
CA PHE A 34 14.48 7.78 -7.91
C PHE A 34 14.71 8.75 -6.74
N ALA A 35 15.59 8.40 -5.80
CA ALA A 35 15.91 9.24 -4.63
C ALA A 35 16.44 10.62 -5.05
N ARG A 36 17.37 10.66 -6.02
CA ARG A 36 17.92 11.92 -6.57
C ARG A 36 16.85 12.77 -7.25
N GLN A 37 16.00 12.14 -8.05
CA GLN A 37 14.91 12.83 -8.74
C GLN A 37 13.92 13.43 -7.73
N LEU A 38 13.48 12.63 -6.76
CA LEU A 38 12.52 13.06 -5.74
C LEU A 38 13.09 14.20 -4.89
N ALA A 39 14.33 14.05 -4.41
CA ALA A 39 15.01 15.07 -3.61
C ALA A 39 15.10 16.41 -4.35
N ALA A 40 15.45 16.38 -5.64
CA ALA A 40 15.51 17.58 -6.46
C ALA A 40 14.12 18.19 -6.73
N GLN A 41 13.11 17.36 -7.00
CA GLN A 41 11.75 17.84 -7.31
C GLN A 41 11.05 18.46 -6.12
N GLN A 42 11.23 17.88 -4.92
CA GLN A 42 10.55 18.29 -3.69
C GLN A 42 11.43 19.12 -2.76
N ASN A 43 12.65 19.48 -3.19
CA ASN A 43 13.63 20.21 -2.39
C ASN A 43 13.91 19.56 -1.02
N LEU A 44 14.04 18.22 -1.02
CA LEU A 44 14.32 17.42 0.19
C LEU A 44 15.82 17.11 0.29
N PRO A 45 16.39 16.97 1.50
CA PRO A 45 17.75 16.47 1.67
C PRO A 45 17.86 15.04 1.12
N LEU A 46 18.75 14.83 0.15
CA LEU A 46 18.94 13.50 -0.47
C LEU A 46 19.30 12.43 0.57
N ALA A 47 20.08 12.78 1.59
CA ALA A 47 20.47 11.86 2.65
C ALA A 47 19.25 11.29 3.39
N ASP A 48 18.25 12.13 3.69
CA ASP A 48 17.03 11.73 4.39
C ASP A 48 16.18 10.79 3.54
N VAL A 49 16.04 11.09 2.25
CA VAL A 49 15.33 10.22 1.29
C VAL A 49 16.01 8.85 1.19
N VAL A 50 17.34 8.84 1.09
CA VAL A 50 18.12 7.59 1.04
C VAL A 50 17.97 6.78 2.33
N GLN A 51 18.07 7.44 3.49
CA GLN A 51 17.92 6.81 4.81
C GLN A 51 16.52 6.23 5.02
N LEU A 52 15.48 6.91 4.55
CA LEU A 52 14.12 6.40 4.65
C LEU A 52 13.91 5.19 3.72
N LEU A 53 14.36 5.28 2.47
CA LEU A 53 14.28 4.16 1.52
C LEU A 53 15.05 2.94 2.03
N SER A 54 16.23 3.10 2.63
CA SER A 54 17.03 1.97 3.13
C SER A 54 16.36 1.20 4.29
N GLN A 55 15.32 1.76 4.92
CA GLN A 55 14.52 1.07 5.95
C GLN A 55 13.40 0.19 5.37
N ALA A 56 13.20 0.23 4.05
CA ALA A 56 12.17 -0.54 3.38
C ALA A 56 12.53 -2.03 3.33
N ARG A 57 11.61 -2.86 3.79
CA ARG A 57 11.68 -4.32 3.75
C ARG A 57 10.69 -4.87 2.75
N TYR A 58 11.05 -5.97 2.09
CA TYR A 58 10.16 -6.60 1.11
C TYR A 58 8.88 -7.11 1.78
N SER A 59 7.74 -6.81 1.18
CA SER A 59 6.43 -7.20 1.66
C SER A 59 5.80 -8.28 0.77
N ALA A 60 6.01 -9.54 1.14
CA ALA A 60 5.34 -10.68 0.49
C ALA A 60 3.80 -10.56 0.57
N THR A 61 3.29 -9.91 1.62
CA THR A 61 1.86 -9.64 1.75
C THR A 61 1.37 -8.64 0.71
N ALA A 62 2.10 -7.56 0.44
CA ALA A 62 1.74 -6.59 -0.59
C ALA A 62 1.70 -7.25 -1.98
N VAL A 63 2.71 -8.07 -2.29
CA VAL A 63 2.76 -8.86 -3.53
C VAL A 63 1.58 -9.82 -3.65
N ARG A 64 1.23 -10.53 -2.58
CA ARG A 64 0.07 -11.43 -2.59
C ARG A 64 -1.25 -10.68 -2.82
N LEU A 65 -1.42 -9.51 -2.22
CA LEU A 65 -2.65 -8.72 -2.33
C LEU A 65 -2.81 -8.06 -3.70
N ILE A 66 -1.71 -7.71 -4.37
CA ILE A 66 -1.75 -7.08 -5.69
C ILE A 66 -1.89 -8.10 -6.84
N ALA A 67 -1.51 -9.35 -6.58
CA ALA A 67 -1.59 -10.43 -7.56
C ALA A 67 -3.05 -10.63 -8.02
N PRO A 68 -3.29 -10.84 -9.32
CA PRO A 68 -4.63 -11.16 -9.79
C PRO A 68 -5.14 -12.44 -9.10
N PRO A 69 -6.43 -12.51 -8.74
CA PRO A 69 -6.98 -13.71 -8.15
C PRO A 69 -6.82 -14.90 -9.11
N PRO A 70 -6.47 -16.09 -8.60
CA PRO A 70 -6.28 -17.26 -9.44
C PRO A 70 -7.59 -17.66 -10.12
N GLY A 71 -7.50 -18.06 -11.39
CA GLY A 71 -8.62 -18.58 -12.17
C GLY A 71 -9.49 -17.52 -12.86
N ARG A 72 -10.65 -17.96 -13.36
CA ARG A 72 -11.60 -17.08 -14.07
C ARG A 72 -12.20 -16.09 -13.09
N LYS A 73 -12.23 -14.81 -13.45
CA LYS A 73 -12.90 -13.75 -12.67
C LYS A 73 -14.39 -14.07 -12.56
N VAL A 74 -14.83 -14.60 -11.42
CA VAL A 74 -16.25 -14.77 -11.09
C VAL A 74 -16.69 -13.51 -10.38
N LEU A 75 -17.57 -12.73 -11.02
CA LEU A 75 -18.20 -11.60 -10.35
C LEU A 75 -19.28 -12.13 -9.40
N PRO A 76 -19.19 -11.85 -8.08
CA PRO A 76 -20.26 -12.22 -7.17
C PRO A 76 -21.56 -11.51 -7.57
N SER A 77 -22.71 -12.17 -7.35
CA SER A 77 -24.01 -11.50 -7.49
C SER A 77 -24.08 -10.28 -6.57
N TRP A 78 -24.90 -9.29 -6.93
CA TRP A 78 -25.11 -8.11 -6.08
C TRP A 78 -25.49 -8.51 -4.65
N THR A 79 -26.35 -9.51 -4.50
CA THR A 79 -26.76 -10.04 -3.19
C THR A 79 -25.59 -10.58 -2.39
N ALA A 80 -24.68 -11.35 -3.02
CA ALA A 80 -23.51 -11.91 -2.35
C ALA A 80 -22.44 -10.86 -2.03
N TYR A 81 -22.34 -9.79 -2.82
CA TYR A 81 -21.49 -8.64 -2.52
C TYR A 81 -22.07 -7.83 -1.35
N ARG A 82 -23.35 -7.48 -1.41
CA ARG A 82 -24.06 -6.70 -0.40
C ARG A 82 -24.00 -7.35 0.97
N SER A 83 -24.15 -8.67 1.06
CA SER A 83 -24.13 -9.39 2.35
C SER A 83 -22.79 -9.32 3.09
N ARG A 84 -21.68 -8.98 2.41
CA ARG A 84 -20.36 -8.79 3.05
C ARG A 84 -20.22 -7.45 3.77
N PHE A 85 -21.03 -6.46 3.39
CA PHE A 85 -20.91 -5.08 3.88
C PHE A 85 -22.16 -4.63 4.66
N VAL A 86 -23.33 -5.09 4.26
CA VAL A 86 -24.61 -4.79 4.92
C VAL A 86 -25.03 -5.99 5.75
N GLU A 87 -24.41 -6.12 6.92
CA GLU A 87 -24.67 -7.17 7.89
C GLU A 87 -24.75 -6.59 9.31
N PRO A 88 -25.44 -7.27 10.25
CA PRO A 88 -25.77 -6.68 11.56
C PRO A 88 -24.57 -6.13 12.35
N ARG A 89 -23.41 -6.77 12.30
CA ARG A 89 -22.22 -6.37 13.05
C ARG A 89 -21.59 -5.11 12.46
N ARG A 90 -21.43 -5.00 11.14
CA ARG A 90 -20.98 -3.77 10.46
C ARG A 90 -21.93 -2.59 10.62
N ILE A 91 -23.24 -2.84 10.70
CA ILE A 91 -24.22 -1.78 11.00
C ILE A 91 -24.01 -1.26 12.43
N ARG A 92 -23.89 -2.16 13.42
CA ARG A 92 -23.63 -1.76 14.82
C ARG A 92 -22.34 -0.96 14.95
N TRP A 93 -21.24 -1.42 14.34
CA TRP A 93 -19.98 -0.68 14.37
C TRP A 93 -20.06 0.68 13.68
N GLY A 94 -20.89 0.82 12.64
CA GLY A 94 -21.12 2.12 11.99
C GLY A 94 -21.86 3.09 12.88
N ILE A 95 -22.86 2.62 13.62
CA ILE A 95 -23.59 3.43 14.60
C ILE A 95 -22.63 3.88 15.72
N GLU A 96 -21.85 2.96 16.28
CA GLU A 96 -20.85 3.24 17.31
C GLU A 96 -19.83 4.28 16.83
N PHE A 97 -19.22 4.06 15.66
CA PHE A 97 -18.25 4.99 15.08
C PHE A 97 -18.84 6.39 14.84
N ALA A 98 -20.08 6.46 14.34
CA ALA A 98 -20.76 7.74 14.09
C ALA A 98 -21.06 8.49 15.39
N GLN A 99 -21.42 7.78 16.46
CA GLN A 99 -21.64 8.36 17.78
C GLN A 99 -20.33 8.89 18.38
N GLU A 100 -19.27 8.09 18.33
CA GLU A 100 -17.95 8.47 18.85
C GLU A 100 -17.35 9.68 18.11
N ASN A 101 -17.61 9.80 16.80
CA ASN A 101 -17.02 10.82 15.94
C ASN A 101 -18.03 11.90 15.50
N GLN A 102 -19.16 12.03 16.21
CA GLN A 102 -20.28 12.88 15.79
C GLN A 102 -19.86 14.32 15.49
N ALA A 103 -19.07 14.94 16.38
CA ALA A 103 -18.63 16.33 16.19
C ALA A 103 -17.74 16.49 14.94
N ALA A 104 -16.80 15.57 14.72
CA ALA A 104 -15.91 15.61 13.56
C ALA A 104 -16.68 15.38 12.25
N LEU A 105 -17.63 14.44 12.24
CA LEU A 105 -18.48 14.16 11.09
C LEU A 105 -19.38 15.36 10.75
N GLN A 106 -19.95 16.03 11.75
CA GLN A 106 -20.76 17.24 11.54
C GLN A 106 -19.92 18.39 10.98
N GLN A 107 -18.72 18.62 11.51
CA GLN A 107 -17.80 19.64 10.99
C GLN A 107 -17.40 19.34 9.54
N ALA A 108 -17.08 18.08 9.23
CA ALA A 108 -16.74 17.66 7.88
C ALA A 108 -17.94 17.82 6.93
N GLU A 109 -19.15 17.48 7.38
CA GLU A 109 -20.38 17.65 6.60
C GLU A 109 -20.64 19.13 6.28
N GLN A 110 -20.50 20.02 7.26
CA GLN A 110 -20.63 21.48 7.03
C GLN A 110 -19.55 22.03 6.09
N ARG A 111 -18.31 21.54 6.23
CA ARG A 111 -17.17 22.04 5.46
C ARG A 111 -17.17 21.55 4.01
N TYR A 112 -17.52 20.29 3.79
CA TYR A 112 -17.37 19.63 2.49
C TYR A 112 -18.70 19.30 1.81
N GLY A 113 -19.84 19.47 2.50
CA GLY A 113 -21.17 19.18 1.95
C GLY A 113 -21.48 17.69 1.77
N VAL A 114 -20.64 16.81 2.34
CA VAL A 114 -20.81 15.35 2.26
C VAL A 114 -21.55 14.88 3.52
N PRO A 115 -22.71 14.19 3.40
CA PRO A 115 -23.45 13.73 4.57
C PRO A 115 -22.64 12.81 5.47
N ALA A 116 -22.75 12.96 6.79
CA ALA A 116 -22.05 12.13 7.77
C ALA A 116 -22.23 10.63 7.51
N ALA A 117 -23.45 10.19 7.21
CA ALA A 117 -23.75 8.79 6.91
C ALA A 117 -22.97 8.23 5.70
N VAL A 118 -22.70 9.06 4.68
CA VAL A 118 -21.91 8.66 3.51
C VAL A 118 -20.44 8.48 3.89
N MET A 119 -19.86 9.42 4.63
CA MET A 119 -18.48 9.32 5.12
C MET A 119 -18.30 8.08 6.02
N THR A 120 -19.22 7.87 6.96
CA THR A 120 -19.24 6.67 7.82
C THR A 120 -19.31 5.39 6.99
N ALA A 121 -20.16 5.33 5.96
CA ALA A 121 -20.28 4.15 5.11
C ALA A 121 -18.97 3.84 4.34
N ILE A 122 -18.28 4.86 3.80
CA ILE A 122 -16.99 4.69 3.10
C ILE A 122 -15.95 4.11 4.05
N ILE A 123 -15.78 4.72 5.23
CA ILE A 123 -14.84 4.26 6.27
C ILE A 123 -15.15 2.80 6.68
N GLY A 124 -16.43 2.46 6.80
CA GLY A 124 -16.87 1.09 7.13
C GLY A 124 -16.52 0.06 6.06
N VAL A 125 -16.66 0.43 4.77
CA VAL A 125 -16.30 -0.43 3.64
C VAL A 125 -14.78 -0.62 3.56
N GLU A 126 -14.01 0.45 3.72
CA GLU A 126 -12.55 0.45 3.53
C GLU A 126 -11.79 -0.23 4.66
N THR A 127 -12.09 0.13 5.91
CA THR A 127 -11.27 -0.28 7.06
C THR A 127 -12.07 -0.97 8.17
N ALA A 128 -13.38 -1.19 7.96
CA ALA A 128 -14.28 -1.64 9.03
C ALA A 128 -14.19 -0.74 10.28
N TYR A 129 -14.18 0.58 10.05
CA TYR A 129 -14.09 1.59 11.10
C TYR A 129 -12.78 1.46 11.91
N GLY A 130 -11.66 1.37 11.20
CA GLY A 130 -10.31 1.25 11.78
C GLY A 130 -9.89 -0.17 12.20
N ARG A 131 -10.81 -1.13 12.25
CA ARG A 131 -10.53 -2.50 12.70
C ARG A 131 -9.64 -3.30 11.74
N ASN A 132 -9.65 -2.94 10.46
CA ASN A 132 -8.90 -3.59 9.38
C ASN A 132 -7.98 -2.59 8.65
N ALA A 133 -7.26 -1.72 9.37
CA ALA A 133 -6.29 -0.80 8.76
C ALA A 133 -5.07 -1.51 8.12
N GLY A 134 -4.91 -2.81 8.38
CA GLY A 134 -3.79 -3.63 7.91
C GLY A 134 -2.55 -3.50 8.79
N ASN A 135 -1.81 -4.61 8.94
CA ASN A 135 -0.57 -4.67 9.74
C ASN A 135 0.70 -4.46 8.91
N ILE A 136 0.61 -3.82 7.75
CA ILE A 136 1.73 -3.68 6.83
C ILE A 136 2.21 -2.23 6.84
N ARG A 137 3.50 -2.00 7.04
CA ARG A 137 4.10 -0.66 6.92
C ARG A 137 3.86 -0.13 5.50
N ALA A 138 3.41 1.12 5.41
CA ALA A 138 3.18 1.79 4.13
C ALA A 138 4.46 1.83 3.29
N LEU A 139 5.58 2.21 3.91
CA LEU A 139 6.91 2.20 3.29
C LEU A 139 7.24 0.85 2.64
N ASP A 140 7.09 -0.25 3.37
CA ASP A 140 7.42 -1.60 2.89
C ASP A 140 6.54 -2.00 1.69
N SER A 141 5.25 -1.69 1.75
CA SER A 141 4.31 -1.98 0.65
C SER A 141 4.61 -1.16 -0.60
N LEU A 142 4.78 0.16 -0.44
CA LEU A 142 5.01 1.09 -1.54
C LEU A 142 6.37 0.82 -2.20
N ALA A 143 7.43 0.65 -1.42
CA ALA A 143 8.75 0.33 -1.94
C ALA A 143 8.77 -1.03 -2.65
N THR A 144 8.13 -2.06 -2.09
CA THR A 144 8.02 -3.37 -2.75
C THR A 144 7.32 -3.24 -4.10
N LEU A 145 6.18 -2.54 -4.17
CA LEU A 145 5.42 -2.43 -5.41
C LEU A 145 6.01 -1.41 -6.41
N ALA A 146 6.87 -0.50 -5.97
CA ALA A 146 7.55 0.46 -6.83
C ALA A 146 8.83 -0.08 -7.50
N PHE A 147 9.47 -1.08 -6.87
CA PHE A 147 10.78 -1.61 -7.31
C PHE A 147 10.80 -3.12 -7.58
N ASP A 148 9.89 -3.89 -6.99
CA ASP A 148 9.81 -5.35 -7.13
C ASP A 148 8.36 -5.81 -7.37
N TYR A 149 7.72 -5.18 -8.36
CA TYR A 149 6.34 -5.47 -8.71
C TYR A 149 6.23 -6.87 -9.38
N PRO A 150 5.26 -7.73 -9.00
CA PRO A 150 5.23 -9.13 -9.46
C PRO A 150 5.10 -9.34 -10.97
N ASP A 151 4.50 -8.38 -11.66
CA ASP A 151 4.35 -8.37 -13.12
C ASP A 151 5.06 -7.13 -13.71
N PRO A 152 6.33 -7.25 -14.12
CA PRO A 152 7.15 -6.12 -14.56
C PRO A 152 6.63 -5.46 -15.83
N GLN A 153 5.70 -6.10 -16.56
CA GLN A 153 5.09 -5.52 -17.76
C GLN A 153 4.02 -4.47 -17.42
N ARG A 154 3.57 -4.39 -16.16
CA ARG A 154 2.59 -3.39 -15.69
C ARG A 154 3.23 -2.07 -15.32
N THR A 155 3.97 -1.47 -16.26
CA THR A 155 4.71 -0.21 -16.08
C THR A 155 3.84 0.91 -15.50
N ARG A 156 2.60 1.09 -15.98
CA ARG A 156 1.66 2.09 -15.44
C ARG A 156 1.39 1.93 -13.93
N ARG A 157 1.35 0.70 -13.43
CA ARG A 157 1.13 0.40 -12.00
C ARG A 157 2.38 0.66 -11.20
N ILE A 158 3.54 0.24 -11.72
CA ILE A 158 4.85 0.52 -11.13
C ILE A 158 5.05 2.03 -10.98
N ASP A 159 4.78 2.81 -12.04
CA ASP A 159 4.89 4.26 -12.02
C ASP A 159 3.92 4.92 -11.04
N MET A 160 2.71 4.38 -10.89
CA MET A 160 1.76 4.82 -9.86
C MET A 160 2.33 4.60 -8.47
N PHE A 161 2.86 3.40 -8.17
CA PHE A 161 3.47 3.13 -6.86
C PHE A 161 4.74 3.96 -6.60
N ARG A 162 5.52 4.30 -7.64
CA ARG A 162 6.64 5.23 -7.53
C ARG A 162 6.19 6.64 -7.13
N ARG A 163 5.07 7.13 -7.70
CA ARG A 163 4.49 8.43 -7.30
C ARG A 163 4.00 8.40 -5.86
N GLU A 164 3.19 7.39 -5.50
CA GLU A 164 2.68 7.21 -4.13
C GLU A 164 3.80 7.10 -3.09
N LEU A 165 4.89 6.39 -3.41
CA LEU A 165 6.08 6.34 -2.56
C LEU A 165 6.73 7.72 -2.40
N GLY A 166 6.81 8.49 -3.49
CA GLY A 166 7.35 9.85 -3.46
C GLY A 166 6.51 10.78 -2.60
N ASP A 167 5.19 10.73 -2.75
CA ASP A 167 4.24 11.50 -1.93
C ASP A 167 4.35 11.12 -0.46
N PHE A 168 4.44 9.82 -0.15
CA PHE A 168 4.65 9.33 1.21
C PHE A 168 5.94 9.83 1.86
N ILE A 169 7.04 9.90 1.11
CA ILE A 169 8.34 10.39 1.61
C ILE A 169 8.33 11.91 1.82
N ALA A 170 7.48 12.65 1.10
CA ALA A 170 7.40 14.11 1.17
C ALA A 170 6.43 14.65 2.25
N LEU A 171 5.65 13.77 2.89
CA LEU A 171 4.78 14.10 4.03
C LEU A 171 5.59 14.45 5.29
#